data_AF-A0A6T9YIA1-F1
#
_entry.id   AF-A0A6T9YIA1-F1
#
_cell.length_a   1.000
_cell.length_b   1.000
_cell.length_c   1.000
_cell.angle_alpha   90.00
_cell.angle_beta   90.00
_cell.angle_gamma   90.00
#
_symmetry.space_group_name_H-M   'P 1'
#
loop_
_entity.id
_entity.type
_entity.pdbx_description
1 polymer ?
#
loop_
_entity_poly.entity_id
_entity_poly.type
_entity_poly.pdbx_seq_one_letter_code
_entity_poly.pdbx_strand_id
1 'polypeptide(L)'
;MENKQVLCKSFECLNTIRFGKSNNSLALVVKAKYLFKKDGGLEAGIKDLVDRCRDSNISLIITSETDVDDLTNSGKKANIIRNDDKVVDVGVIIKAVEEKKSSEVVVNLVGVARCQGCQTLPLVTVLQQAAKTVVYIGESINDTPALAKSHCGIATEDSTDIAKGAADAVLFDGENVLAGLTALLFD
;
A
#
# COMPACT_ATOMS: atom_id res chain seq x y z
N MET A 1 -4.46 30.74 -0.47
CA MET A 1 -3.84 29.77 0.45
C MET A 1 -3.57 28.53 -0.38
N GLU A 2 -2.33 28.36 -0.83
CA GLU A 2 -1.88 27.13 -1.49
C GLU A 2 -1.95 26.00 -0.46
N ASN A 3 -2.75 24.97 -0.71
CA ASN A 3 -2.70 23.75 0.08
C ASN A 3 -1.33 23.12 -0.10
N LYS A 4 -0.48 23.23 0.91
CA LYS A 4 0.90 22.71 0.94
C LYS A 4 1.00 21.17 1.01
N GLN A 5 -0.07 20.44 0.74
CA GLN A 5 -0.17 19.02 1.09
C GLN A 5 -0.12 18.16 -0.18
N VAL A 6 0.97 17.42 -0.33
CA VAL A 6 1.36 16.57 -1.48
C VAL A 6 2.02 17.32 -2.65
N LEU A 7 3.35 17.25 -2.71
CA LEU A 7 4.10 17.60 -3.91
C LEU A 7 4.13 16.39 -4.84
N CYS A 8 3.04 16.20 -5.58
CA CYS A 8 2.97 15.17 -6.61
C CYS A 8 3.87 15.59 -7.78
N LYS A 9 5.02 14.92 -7.97
CA LYS A 9 5.96 15.28 -9.04
C LYS A 9 5.39 15.03 -10.44
N SER A 10 4.37 14.18 -10.55
CA SER A 10 3.75 13.85 -11.84
C SER A 10 2.22 13.95 -11.80
N PHE A 11 1.65 14.71 -12.73
CA PHE A 11 0.20 14.74 -13.01
C PHE A 11 -0.36 13.34 -13.32
N GLU A 12 0.51 12.42 -13.73
CA GLU A 12 0.17 11.04 -14.06
C GLU A 12 -0.22 10.22 -12.84
N CYS A 13 0.38 10.43 -11.65
CA CYS A 13 0.00 9.67 -10.45
C CYS A 13 -1.46 9.95 -10.06
N LEU A 14 -1.88 11.23 -10.06
CA LEU A 14 -3.28 11.60 -9.77
C LEU A 14 -4.24 11.00 -10.79
N ASN A 15 -3.88 11.01 -12.07
CA ASN A 15 -4.70 10.39 -13.12
C ASN A 15 -4.78 8.87 -12.97
N THR A 16 -3.67 8.21 -12.63
CA THR A 16 -3.62 6.78 -12.31
C THR A 16 -4.55 6.44 -11.14
N ILE A 17 -4.49 7.21 -10.05
CA ILE A 17 -5.38 7.02 -8.89
C ILE A 17 -6.85 7.18 -9.31
N ARG A 18 -7.17 8.26 -10.03
CA ARG A 18 -8.54 8.50 -10.54
C ARG A 18 -9.04 7.38 -11.45
N PHE A 19 -8.17 6.88 -12.34
CA PHE A 19 -8.47 5.76 -13.22
C PHE A 19 -8.73 4.47 -12.43
N GLY A 20 -7.86 4.13 -11.48
CA GLY A 20 -8.03 2.95 -10.63
C GLY A 20 -9.28 3.00 -9.76
N LYS A 21 -9.69 4.19 -9.31
CA LYS A 21 -10.96 4.39 -8.60
C LYS A 21 -12.16 4.21 -9.52
N SER A 22 -12.15 4.82 -10.71
CA SER A 22 -13.31 4.80 -11.62
C SER A 22 -13.64 3.40 -12.16
N ASN A 23 -12.65 2.51 -12.22
CA ASN A 23 -12.81 1.13 -12.68
C ASN A 23 -12.76 0.09 -11.56
N ASN A 24 -12.81 0.49 -10.28
CA ASN A 24 -12.78 -0.42 -9.12
C ASN A 24 -11.55 -1.35 -9.07
N SER A 25 -10.41 -0.90 -9.59
CA SER A 25 -9.18 -1.70 -9.66
C SER A 25 -8.06 -1.21 -8.74
N LEU A 26 -8.25 -0.08 -8.04
CA LEU A 26 -7.21 0.48 -7.19
C LEU A 26 -6.86 -0.44 -6.01
N ALA A 27 -5.60 -0.85 -5.95
CA ALA A 27 -4.99 -1.53 -4.81
C ALA A 27 -3.96 -0.60 -4.16
N LEU A 28 -4.21 -0.26 -2.90
CA LEU A 28 -3.32 0.55 -2.07
C LEU A 28 -2.49 -0.38 -1.19
N VAL A 29 -1.18 -0.43 -1.43
CA VAL A 29 -0.26 -1.27 -0.68
C VAL A 29 0.51 -0.42 0.34
N VAL A 30 0.30 -0.71 1.63
CA VAL A 30 0.83 0.08 2.75
C VAL A 30 1.61 -0.83 3.70
N LYS A 31 2.81 -0.40 4.11
CA LYS A 31 3.54 -1.11 5.16
C LYS A 31 2.87 -0.93 6.52
N ALA A 32 2.77 -2.00 7.29
CA ALA A 32 2.18 -2.04 8.63
C ALA A 32 2.76 -0.98 9.58
N LYS A 33 4.04 -0.62 9.44
CA LYS A 33 4.69 0.41 10.25
C LYS A 33 4.10 1.82 10.12
N TYR A 34 3.35 2.11 9.06
CA TYR A 34 2.63 3.38 8.91
C TYR A 34 1.25 3.34 9.59
N LEU A 35 0.78 2.15 9.99
CA LEU A 35 -0.55 1.90 10.53
C LEU A 35 -0.49 1.63 12.05
N PHE A 36 0.62 1.06 12.52
CA PHE A 36 0.80 0.66 13.91
C PHE A 36 1.97 1.39 14.56
N LYS A 37 1.74 1.88 15.77
CA LYS A 37 2.77 2.43 16.66
C LYS A 37 3.66 1.32 17.21
N LYS A 38 4.86 1.69 17.66
CA LYS A 38 5.83 0.74 18.26
C LYS A 38 5.31 0.03 19.51
N ASP A 39 4.36 0.63 20.23
CA ASP A 39 3.70 0.05 21.41
C ASP A 39 2.49 -0.85 21.05
N GLY A 40 2.27 -1.10 19.75
CA GLY A 40 1.10 -1.85 19.24
C GLY A 40 -0.18 -1.02 19.21
N GLY A 41 -0.12 0.28 19.50
CA GLY A 41 -1.20 1.23 19.29
C GLY A 41 -1.51 1.44 17.81
N LEU A 42 -2.68 2.02 17.53
CA LEU A 42 -3.06 2.40 16.17
C LEU A 42 -2.60 3.83 15.87
N GLU A 43 -2.11 4.07 14.66
CA GLU A 43 -1.81 5.42 14.20
C GLU A 43 -3.08 6.26 14.01
N ALA A 44 -2.96 7.56 14.23
CA ALA A 44 -4.07 8.49 14.01
C ALA A 44 -4.47 8.48 12.52
N GLY A 45 -5.77 8.52 12.23
CA GLY A 45 -6.27 8.51 10.85
C GLY A 45 -6.47 7.12 10.23
N ILE A 46 -5.98 6.04 10.85
CA ILE A 46 -6.17 4.67 10.32
C ILE A 46 -7.63 4.31 10.06
N LYS A 47 -8.53 4.71 10.99
CA LYS A 47 -9.96 4.41 10.88
C LYS A 47 -10.57 5.13 9.67
N ASP A 48 -10.23 6.40 9.46
CA ASP A 48 -10.74 7.19 8.34
C ASP A 48 -10.23 6.62 7.00
N LEU A 49 -8.94 6.31 6.90
CA LEU A 49 -8.37 5.66 5.71
C LEU A 49 -9.09 4.35 5.39
N VAL A 50 -9.27 3.49 6.40
CA VAL A 50 -9.92 2.18 6.24
C VAL A 50 -11.38 2.32 5.80
N ASP A 51 -12.13 3.23 6.42
CA ASP A 51 -13.54 3.44 6.09
C ASP A 51 -13.69 4.02 4.66
N ARG A 52 -12.89 5.03 4.30
CA ARG A 52 -12.92 5.61 2.95
C ARG A 52 -12.45 4.64 1.86
N CYS A 53 -11.45 3.80 2.13
CA CYS A 53 -11.04 2.76 1.20
C CYS A 53 -12.20 1.80 0.91
N ARG A 54 -12.98 1.42 1.93
CA ARG A 54 -14.14 0.55 1.75
C ARG A 54 -15.26 1.22 0.97
N ASP A 55 -15.62 2.43 1.36
CA ASP A 55 -16.69 3.20 0.71
C ASP A 55 -16.36 3.47 -0.77
N SER A 56 -15.07 3.52 -1.12
CA SER A 56 -14.58 3.72 -2.49
C SER A 56 -14.13 2.43 -3.20
N ASN A 57 -14.37 1.25 -2.62
CA ASN A 57 -13.97 -0.05 -3.17
C ASN A 57 -12.47 -0.15 -3.55
N ILE A 58 -11.61 0.50 -2.76
CA ILE A 58 -10.15 0.43 -2.87
C ILE A 58 -9.67 -0.78 -2.08
N SER A 59 -8.91 -1.66 -2.72
CA SER A 59 -8.29 -2.82 -2.06
C SER A 59 -7.11 -2.35 -1.21
N LEU A 60 -7.31 -2.18 0.10
CA LEU A 60 -6.22 -1.89 1.04
C LEU A 60 -5.48 -3.18 1.39
N ILE A 61 -4.19 -3.24 1.04
CA ILE A 61 -3.32 -4.39 1.28
C ILE A 61 -2.18 -3.96 2.20
N ILE A 62 -2.03 -4.64 3.33
CA ILE A 62 -0.98 -4.34 4.31
C ILE A 62 0.19 -5.33 4.22
N THR A 63 1.42 -4.85 4.35
CA THR A 63 2.62 -5.70 4.37
C THR A 63 3.35 -5.61 5.70
N SER A 64 3.88 -6.72 6.20
CA SER A 64 4.63 -6.78 7.45
C SER A 64 5.73 -7.83 7.39
N GLU A 65 6.80 -7.63 8.16
CA GLU A 65 7.87 -8.61 8.36
C GLU A 65 7.52 -9.67 9.43
N THR A 66 6.44 -9.45 10.19
CA THR A 66 5.91 -10.41 11.18
C THR A 66 5.29 -11.63 10.50
N ASP A 67 4.96 -12.66 11.28
CA ASP A 67 4.21 -13.80 10.74
C ASP A 67 2.73 -13.48 10.46
N VAL A 68 2.05 -14.46 9.86
CA VAL A 68 0.66 -14.37 9.40
C VAL A 68 -0.29 -14.12 10.56
N ASP A 69 -0.09 -14.75 11.72
CA ASP A 69 -0.99 -14.64 12.86
C ASP A 69 -0.87 -13.25 13.49
N ASP A 70 0.35 -12.76 13.67
CA ASP A 70 0.63 -11.43 14.21
C ASP A 70 0.05 -10.31 13.32
N LEU A 71 0.24 -10.42 12.00
CA LEU A 71 -0.33 -9.46 11.06
C LEU A 71 -1.87 -9.53 11.05
N THR A 72 -2.43 -10.74 11.12
CA THR A 72 -3.88 -10.96 11.20
C THR A 72 -4.47 -10.33 12.45
N ASN A 73 -3.85 -10.55 13.62
CA ASN A 73 -4.30 -9.98 14.89
C ASN A 73 -4.24 -8.45 14.89
N SER A 74 -3.12 -7.89 14.41
CA SER A 74 -2.95 -6.44 14.30
C SER A 74 -3.96 -5.81 13.33
N GLY A 75 -4.15 -6.41 12.16
CA GLY A 75 -5.12 -5.94 11.18
C GLY A 75 -6.57 -6.10 11.63
N LYS A 76 -6.92 -7.13 12.41
CA LYS A 76 -8.25 -7.25 13.06
C LYS A 76 -8.47 -6.15 14.09
N LYS A 77 -7.48 -5.85 14.92
CA LYS A 77 -7.53 -4.74 15.91
C LYS A 77 -7.76 -3.39 15.23
N ALA A 78 -7.14 -3.17 14.07
CA ALA A 78 -7.33 -1.97 13.25
C ALA A 78 -8.63 -1.97 12.42
N ASN A 79 -9.43 -3.04 12.49
CA ASN A 79 -10.57 -3.27 11.61
C ASN A 79 -10.17 -3.14 10.13
N ILE A 80 -8.97 -3.57 9.74
CA ILE A 80 -8.53 -3.70 8.34
C ILE A 80 -8.97 -5.06 7.81
N ILE A 81 -8.69 -6.12 8.58
CA ILE A 81 -8.94 -7.53 8.22
C ILE A 81 -10.24 -8.02 8.84
N ARG A 82 -11.09 -8.64 8.02
CA ARG A 82 -12.38 -9.25 8.36
C ARG A 82 -12.35 -10.76 8.07
N ASN A 83 -13.46 -11.45 8.35
CA ASN A 83 -13.50 -12.92 8.34
C ASN A 83 -13.22 -13.55 6.97
N ASP A 84 -13.63 -12.91 5.87
CA ASP A 84 -13.46 -13.44 4.52
C ASP A 84 -12.15 -12.98 3.84
N ASP A 85 -11.36 -12.18 4.56
CA ASP A 85 -10.10 -11.62 4.08
C ASP A 85 -8.95 -12.62 4.25
N LYS A 86 -8.00 -12.56 3.32
CA LYS A 86 -6.81 -13.41 3.31
C LYS A 86 -5.57 -12.63 3.71
N VAL A 87 -4.85 -13.20 4.66
CA VAL A 87 -3.44 -12.88 4.93
C VAL A 87 -2.61 -14.07 4.51
N VAL A 88 -1.57 -13.83 3.71
CA VAL A 88 -0.70 -14.89 3.20
C VAL A 88 0.76 -14.60 3.51
N ASP A 89 1.58 -15.65 3.53
CA ASP A 89 3.03 -15.51 3.53
C ASP A 89 3.52 -15.01 2.16
N VAL A 90 4.59 -14.20 2.14
CA VAL A 90 5.18 -13.70 0.90
C VAL A 90 5.59 -14.80 -0.08
N GLY A 91 5.94 -16.00 0.40
CA GLY A 91 6.23 -17.16 -0.43
C GLY A 91 5.05 -17.58 -1.32
N VAL A 92 3.81 -17.37 -0.87
CA VAL A 92 2.60 -17.62 -1.68
C VAL A 92 2.54 -16.63 -2.84
N ILE A 93 2.89 -15.37 -2.61
CA ILE A 93 2.94 -14.31 -3.64
C ILE A 93 4.01 -14.64 -4.68
N ILE A 94 5.23 -14.98 -4.24
CA ILE A 94 6.34 -15.32 -5.13
C ILE A 94 5.96 -16.51 -6.02
N LYS A 95 5.44 -17.58 -5.42
CA LYS A 95 4.99 -18.78 -6.13
C LYS A 95 3.88 -18.47 -7.14
N ALA A 96 2.95 -17.55 -6.81
CA ALA A 96 1.89 -17.15 -7.72
C ALA A 96 2.42 -16.45 -8.98
N VAL A 97 3.50 -15.66 -8.87
CA VAL A 97 4.19 -15.08 -10.03
C VAL A 97 4.76 -16.19 -10.93
N GLU A 98 5.48 -17.14 -10.33
CA GLU A 98 6.14 -18.24 -11.06
C GLU A 98 5.12 -19.13 -11.79
N GLU A 99 4.02 -19.47 -11.11
CA GLU A 99 2.97 -20.34 -11.63
C GLU A 99 1.93 -19.60 -12.50
N LYS A 100 2.04 -18.28 -12.65
CA LYS A 100 1.07 -17.42 -13.35
C LYS A 100 -0.36 -17.54 -12.79
N LYS A 101 -0.51 -17.68 -11.47
CA LYS A 101 -1.79 -17.80 -10.74
C LYS A 101 -2.18 -16.55 -9.97
N SER A 102 -1.73 -15.39 -10.46
CA SER A 102 -1.87 -14.10 -9.76
C SER A 102 -3.32 -13.73 -9.46
N SER A 103 -4.25 -13.99 -10.37
CA SER A 103 -5.67 -13.70 -10.13
C SER A 103 -6.26 -14.50 -8.97
N GLU A 104 -5.81 -15.73 -8.73
CA GLU A 104 -6.33 -16.60 -7.66
C GLU A 104 -5.89 -16.12 -6.27
N VAL A 105 -4.62 -15.71 -6.13
CA VAL A 105 -4.07 -15.27 -4.85
C VAL A 105 -4.59 -13.88 -4.43
N VAL A 106 -4.93 -13.02 -5.40
CA VAL A 106 -5.41 -11.65 -5.13
C VAL A 106 -6.84 -11.61 -4.62
N VAL A 107 -7.65 -12.65 -4.84
CA VAL A 107 -9.04 -12.70 -4.35
C VAL A 107 -9.06 -12.61 -2.82
N ASN A 108 -9.66 -11.52 -2.32
CA ASN A 108 -9.75 -11.14 -0.91
C ASN A 108 -8.40 -10.96 -0.20
N LEU A 109 -7.31 -10.73 -0.95
CA LEU A 109 -6.01 -10.46 -0.34
C LEU A 109 -6.03 -9.10 0.38
N VAL A 110 -5.75 -9.11 1.68
CA VAL A 110 -5.67 -7.90 2.51
C VAL A 110 -4.33 -7.80 3.24
N GLY A 111 -3.60 -8.90 3.41
CA GLY A 111 -2.31 -8.89 4.11
C GLY A 111 -1.24 -9.79 3.49
N VAL A 112 0.01 -9.33 3.50
CA VAL A 112 1.18 -10.14 3.17
C VAL A 112 2.18 -10.09 4.33
N ALA A 113 2.37 -11.22 4.98
CA ALA A 113 3.27 -11.42 6.11
C ALA A 113 4.67 -11.88 5.65
N ARG A 114 5.65 -11.75 6.54
CA ARG A 114 7.08 -12.04 6.32
C ARG A 114 7.63 -11.39 5.05
N CYS A 115 7.08 -10.23 4.69
CA CYS A 115 7.40 -9.50 3.47
C CYS A 115 8.44 -8.42 3.78
N GLN A 116 9.69 -8.68 3.42
CA GLN A 116 10.76 -7.70 3.49
C GLN A 116 10.69 -6.74 2.30
N GLY A 117 11.35 -5.57 2.41
CA GLY A 117 11.31 -4.53 1.37
C GLY A 117 11.61 -5.05 -0.05
N CYS A 118 12.64 -5.88 -0.21
CA CYS A 118 13.00 -6.45 -1.52
C CYS A 118 11.96 -7.42 -2.09
N GLN A 119 11.08 -7.97 -1.25
CA GLN A 119 10.05 -8.94 -1.62
C GLN A 119 8.68 -8.29 -1.90
N THR A 120 8.62 -6.96 -1.91
CA THR A 120 7.41 -6.21 -2.31
C THR A 120 7.22 -6.13 -3.83
N LEU A 121 8.29 -6.30 -4.62
CA LEU A 121 8.22 -6.33 -6.09
C LEU A 121 7.34 -7.48 -6.62
N PRO A 122 7.46 -8.74 -6.15
CA PRO A 122 6.53 -9.81 -6.48
C PRO A 122 5.07 -9.47 -6.19
N LEU A 123 4.79 -8.81 -5.05
CA LEU A 123 3.43 -8.37 -4.70
C LEU A 123 2.87 -7.38 -5.73
N VAL A 124 3.63 -6.33 -6.06
CA VAL A 124 3.24 -5.38 -7.11
C VAL A 124 2.99 -6.12 -8.43
N THR A 125 3.85 -7.07 -8.79
CA THR A 125 3.71 -7.85 -10.02
C THR A 125 2.43 -8.69 -10.04
N VAL A 126 2.13 -9.40 -8.95
CA VAL A 126 0.90 -10.21 -8.81
C VAL A 126 -0.34 -9.32 -8.94
N LEU A 127 -0.36 -8.16 -8.28
CA LEU A 127 -1.51 -7.24 -8.34
C LEU A 127 -1.71 -6.69 -9.76
N GLN A 128 -0.64 -6.30 -10.43
CA GLN A 128 -0.71 -5.84 -11.83
C GLN A 128 -1.22 -6.94 -12.77
N GLN A 129 -0.74 -8.18 -12.60
CA GLN A 129 -1.19 -9.34 -13.38
C GLN A 129 -2.67 -9.68 -13.12
N ALA A 130 -3.18 -9.37 -11.92
CA ALA A 130 -4.60 -9.46 -11.57
C ALA A 130 -5.40 -8.21 -11.98
N ALA A 131 -4.89 -7.40 -12.92
CA ALA A 131 -5.53 -6.20 -13.46
C ALA A 131 -5.85 -5.12 -12.41
N LYS A 132 -5.07 -5.04 -11.32
CA LYS A 132 -5.17 -3.95 -10.34
C LYS A 132 -4.32 -2.75 -10.75
N THR A 133 -4.84 -1.54 -10.57
CA THR A 133 -4.03 -0.32 -10.54
C THR A 133 -3.36 -0.22 -9.16
N VAL A 134 -2.03 -0.14 -9.11
CA VAL A 134 -1.26 -0.35 -7.87
C VAL A 134 -0.65 0.95 -7.42
N VAL A 135 -1.01 1.38 -6.21
CA VAL A 135 -0.35 2.45 -5.48
C VAL A 135 0.48 1.82 -4.38
N TYR A 136 1.79 2.08 -4.36
CA TYR A 136 2.70 1.52 -3.38
C TYR A 136 3.42 2.62 -2.60
N ILE A 137 3.56 2.44 -1.29
CA ILE A 137 4.25 3.39 -0.42
C ILE A 137 5.53 2.77 0.11
N GLY A 138 6.65 3.41 -0.17
CA GLY A 138 7.99 2.93 0.17
C GLY A 138 8.86 4.01 0.81
N GLU A 139 9.95 3.60 1.48
CA GLU A 139 10.85 4.54 2.14
C GLU A 139 12.33 4.26 1.96
N SER A 140 12.68 3.02 1.67
CA SER A 140 14.05 2.54 1.76
C SER A 140 14.59 2.16 0.38
N ILE A 141 15.90 1.97 0.30
CA ILE A 141 16.54 1.45 -0.91
C ILE A 141 15.92 0.12 -1.38
N ASN A 142 15.45 -0.71 -0.44
CA ASN A 142 14.84 -2.00 -0.76
C ASN A 142 13.47 -1.87 -1.43
N ASP A 143 12.81 -0.70 -1.29
CA ASP A 143 11.51 -0.42 -1.86
C ASP A 143 11.59 0.12 -3.29
N THR A 144 12.77 0.58 -3.71
CA THR A 144 13.03 1.18 -5.03
C THR A 144 12.45 0.37 -6.19
N PRO A 145 12.62 -0.98 -6.25
CA PRO A 145 12.06 -1.75 -7.35
C PRO A 145 10.52 -1.76 -7.36
N ALA A 146 9.89 -1.83 -6.19
CA ALA A 146 8.43 -1.82 -6.08
C ALA A 146 7.83 -0.43 -6.34
N LEU A 147 8.50 0.63 -5.85
CA LEU A 147 8.17 2.02 -6.17
C LEU A 147 8.16 2.24 -7.68
N ALA A 148 9.27 1.91 -8.35
CA ALA A 148 9.41 2.11 -9.80
C ALA A 148 8.48 1.20 -10.63
N LYS A 149 8.10 0.03 -10.11
CA LYS A 149 7.23 -0.92 -10.83
C LYS A 149 5.75 -0.59 -10.68
N SER A 150 5.35 0.02 -9.57
CA SER A 150 3.96 0.36 -9.28
C SER A 150 3.40 1.37 -10.29
N HIS A 151 2.07 1.48 -10.37
CA HIS A 151 1.45 2.46 -11.27
C HIS A 151 1.52 3.88 -10.69
N CYS A 152 1.55 4.00 -9.36
CA CYS A 152 2.04 5.18 -8.67
C CYS A 152 2.81 4.79 -7.41
N GLY A 153 4.11 5.07 -7.41
CA GLY A 153 5.01 4.91 -6.28
C GLY A 153 5.06 6.18 -5.44
N ILE A 154 4.83 6.06 -4.14
CA ILE A 154 4.81 7.19 -3.21
C ILE A 154 5.94 6.99 -2.19
N ALA A 155 6.85 7.95 -2.13
CA ALA A 155 7.80 8.08 -1.03
C ALA A 155 7.27 9.09 0.00
N THR A 156 7.75 9.00 1.23
CA THR A 156 7.52 9.99 2.29
C THR A 156 8.68 10.98 2.36
N GLU A 157 8.50 12.10 3.05
CA GLU A 157 9.55 13.08 3.30
C GLU A 157 10.78 12.48 4.00
N ASP A 158 10.60 11.49 4.89
CA ASP A 158 11.71 10.83 5.60
C ASP A 158 12.37 9.68 4.80
N SER A 159 11.89 9.40 3.59
CA SER A 159 12.44 8.33 2.75
C SER A 159 13.88 8.64 2.30
N THR A 160 14.65 7.60 2.00
CA THR A 160 15.99 7.75 1.42
C THR A 160 15.94 8.48 0.09
N ASP A 161 17.01 9.19 -0.27
CA ASP A 161 17.08 9.92 -1.54
C ASP A 161 16.89 8.99 -2.74
N ILE A 162 17.38 7.75 -2.63
CA ILE A 162 17.19 6.71 -3.66
C ILE A 162 15.71 6.34 -3.78
N ALA A 163 14.99 6.14 -2.67
CA ALA A 163 13.56 5.86 -2.69
C ALA A 163 12.75 7.04 -3.26
N LYS A 164 13.05 8.27 -2.84
CA LYS A 164 12.43 9.51 -3.38
C LYS A 164 12.72 9.72 -4.86
N GLY A 165 13.86 9.23 -5.34
CA GLY A 165 14.25 9.26 -6.75
C GLY A 165 13.49 8.25 -7.61
N ALA A 166 13.07 7.12 -7.03
CA ALA A 166 12.29 6.09 -7.71
C ALA A 166 10.77 6.24 -7.59
N ALA A 167 10.29 7.15 -6.74
CA ALA A 167 8.87 7.41 -6.54
C ALA A 167 8.34 8.48 -7.51
N ASP A 168 7.08 8.32 -7.93
CA ASP A 168 6.33 9.27 -8.75
C ASP A 168 5.85 10.49 -7.96
N ALA A 169 5.69 10.33 -6.65
CA ALA A 169 5.29 11.39 -5.73
C ALA A 169 6.05 11.29 -4.42
N VAL A 170 6.26 12.45 -3.79
CA VAL A 170 6.76 12.53 -2.42
C VAL A 170 5.70 13.19 -1.55
N LEU A 171 5.28 12.47 -0.51
CA LEU A 171 4.35 12.94 0.48
C LEU A 171 5.08 13.80 1.50
N PHE A 172 4.84 15.10 1.43
CA PHE A 172 5.25 16.10 2.42
C PHE A 172 4.04 16.38 3.30
N ASP A 173 4.03 15.82 4.51
CA ASP A 173 2.99 16.15 5.49
C ASP A 173 3.56 16.14 6.91
N GLY A 174 3.20 17.16 7.68
CA GLY A 174 3.71 17.43 9.03
C GLY A 174 2.92 16.76 10.15
N GLU A 175 1.78 16.11 9.84
CA GLU A 175 0.97 15.41 10.84
C GLU A 175 1.24 13.91 10.89
N ASN A 176 1.01 13.17 9.80
CA ASN A 176 1.42 11.77 9.62
C ASN A 176 1.17 11.30 8.17
N VAL A 177 1.78 10.17 7.81
CA VAL A 177 1.66 9.55 6.47
C VAL A 177 0.21 9.23 6.09
N LEU A 178 -0.65 8.85 7.05
CA LEU A 178 -2.02 8.43 6.75
C LEU A 178 -2.94 9.59 6.36
N ALA A 179 -2.76 10.76 6.99
CA ALA A 179 -3.49 11.97 6.64
C ALA A 179 -3.18 12.39 5.19
N GLY A 180 -1.90 12.49 4.85
CA GLY A 180 -1.47 12.84 3.50
C GLY A 180 -1.91 11.83 2.43
N LEU A 181 -1.89 10.52 2.73
CA LEU A 181 -2.43 9.50 1.82
C LEU A 181 -3.94 9.64 1.63
N THR A 182 -4.66 9.93 2.72
CA THR A 182 -6.12 10.09 2.68
C THR A 182 -6.49 11.30 1.80
N ALA A 183 -5.80 12.44 1.99
CA ALA A 183 -5.99 13.61 1.13
C ALA A 183 -5.70 13.27 -0.34
N LEU A 184 -4.56 12.63 -0.63
CA LEU A 184 -4.18 12.25 -1.99
C LEU A 184 -5.22 11.36 -2.70
N LEU A 185 -5.83 10.43 -1.96
CA LEU A 185 -6.73 9.44 -2.53
C LEU A 185 -8.17 9.93 -2.64
N PHE A 186 -8.59 10.89 -1.81
CA PHE A 186 -10.00 11.23 -1.64
C PHE A 186 -10.37 12.70 -1.81
N ASP A 187 -9.41 13.63 -1.79
CA ASP A 187 -9.64 15.07 -2.01
C ASP A 187 -9.28 15.51 -3.43
#